data_AF-A0A0K1QCP2-F1
#
_entry.id   AF-A0A0K1QCP2-F1
#
_cell.length_a   1.000
_cell.length_b   1.000
_cell.length_c   1.000
_cell.angle_alpha   90.00
_cell.angle_beta   90.00
_cell.angle_gamma   90.00
#
_symmetry.space_group_name_H-M   'P 1'
#
loop_
_entity.id
_entity.type
_entity.pdbx_description
1 polymer ?
#
loop_
_entity_poly.entity_id
_entity_poly.type
_entity_poly.pdbx_seq_one_letter_code
_entity_poly.pdbx_strand_id
1 'polypeptide(L)'
;MKAADFHKLPRAIQDRFVGSVMSGFPPAPLLAQKGGTQTKLLWIGLSVGAFIGLVIVTKLGYGSLDSSLSLHTWRALVIYGALVFGVAFGLVQAWTLMVRERALPYAAGLYLFPACVIDARSDRFRVFDTKELSAVDIRGNAVRVAFGSTEFMFPVADPARLASIVTEIQAARDRSMHAHATEDPKELVAVDPLHNPRFSSPVGPRDSYEVKRPPWKTFGWAVAAVVAVIFAPTLWALRNSGSDKTMYARATKENDTASYRAYLERGHAYTAQVADFDLPRAELRDAVAAGTVEALVAYKTAHPQSRIGNELAGELRSAMLAELEKAKSQLTLEALTGFAKRYPDHGIEPEYRAALHAVYARELEGYRQRAPTKDKAVVPFVERLFAWVEKRGPRVEIRFRRKKSESLGRADGAIAKTPSFAGEVSYPTHYFDDKHALGREQALGKALTAKFDAGFSAELFDVTMGAVVPVDAENLPDISVPTLFITHGAEWSGHSYQATRPRGAYVGIIMPFEAFFVIPGDPKAFKFKYDLFKPAPLQLLKEDDTLTPGPAEEKVYETMGQEGFEQYGKRLLAHFFADKNDKAEKSAEK
;
A
#
# COMPACT_ATOMS: atom_id res chain seq x y z
N MET A 1 75.00 36.08 -8.22
CA MET A 1 74.29 35.21 -7.23
C MET A 1 75.09 33.96 -6.88
N LYS A 2 75.39 33.73 -5.60
CA LYS A 2 76.05 32.51 -5.08
C LYS A 2 75.07 31.73 -4.19
N ALA A 3 75.04 30.40 -4.33
CA ALA A 3 74.27 29.54 -3.44
C ALA A 3 75.21 28.88 -2.42
N ALA A 4 74.89 28.98 -1.13
CA ALA A 4 75.64 28.36 -0.04
C ALA A 4 74.70 27.55 0.85
N ASP A 5 75.16 26.41 1.37
CA ASP A 5 74.41 25.61 2.34
C ASP A 5 74.95 25.93 3.73
N PHE A 6 74.13 26.53 4.59
CA PHE A 6 74.53 27.00 5.92
C PHE A 6 75.24 25.90 6.71
N HIS A 7 74.72 24.67 6.68
CA HIS A 7 75.26 23.56 7.46
C HIS A 7 76.57 22.98 6.89
N LYS A 8 76.93 23.34 5.65
CA LYS A 8 78.22 22.98 5.04
C LYS A 8 79.27 24.08 5.17
N LEU A 9 78.89 25.27 5.65
CA LEU A 9 79.83 26.34 5.92
C LEU A 9 80.70 25.99 7.14
N PRO A 10 81.99 26.40 7.15
CA PRO A 10 82.83 26.33 8.34
C PRO A 10 82.14 26.92 9.57
N ARG A 11 82.35 26.28 10.74
CA ARG A 11 81.71 26.68 12.00
C ARG A 11 81.91 28.15 12.35
N ALA A 12 83.11 28.69 12.10
CA ALA A 12 83.42 30.10 12.33
C ALA A 12 82.53 31.06 11.50
N ILE A 13 82.13 30.67 10.30
CA ILE A 13 81.22 31.44 9.44
C ILE A 13 79.78 31.31 9.93
N GLN A 14 79.38 30.10 10.38
CA GLN A 14 78.06 29.87 10.96
C GLN A 14 77.83 30.71 12.22
N ASP A 15 78.78 30.68 13.16
CA ASP A 15 78.69 31.45 14.42
C ASP A 15 78.69 32.95 14.16
N ARG A 16 79.49 33.42 13.21
CA ARG A 16 79.50 34.84 12.82
C ARG A 16 78.16 35.26 12.25
N PHE A 17 77.63 34.53 11.27
CA PHE A 17 76.33 34.85 10.67
C PHE A 17 75.21 34.83 11.72
N VAL A 18 75.19 33.81 12.59
CA VAL A 18 74.21 33.71 13.69
C VAL A 18 74.36 34.89 14.66
N GLY A 19 75.58 35.21 15.10
CA GLY A 19 75.84 36.35 15.98
C GLY A 19 75.47 37.70 15.35
N SER A 20 75.75 37.87 14.06
CA SER A 20 75.37 39.07 13.30
C SER A 20 73.86 39.29 13.24
N VAL A 21 73.08 38.23 13.05
CA VAL A 21 71.63 38.30 12.87
C VAL A 21 70.88 38.27 14.21
N MET A 22 71.41 37.58 15.23
CA MET A 22 70.71 37.34 16.49
C MET A 22 71.15 38.27 17.63
N SER A 23 72.45 38.60 17.73
CA SER A 23 73.01 39.41 18.81
C SER A 23 73.58 40.75 18.35
N GLY A 24 73.49 41.08 17.06
CA GLY A 24 73.98 42.34 16.49
C GLY A 24 75.51 42.44 16.45
N PHE A 25 76.22 41.30 16.49
CA PHE A 25 77.68 41.28 16.42
C PHE A 25 78.17 41.73 15.02
N PRO A 26 79.23 42.55 14.91
CA PRO A 26 79.71 43.00 13.60
C PRO A 26 80.16 41.82 12.71
N PRO A 27 79.80 41.80 11.41
CA PRO A 27 79.01 42.81 10.70
C PRO A 27 77.52 42.71 11.06
N ALA A 28 76.91 43.82 11.50
CA ALA A 28 75.47 43.87 11.75
C ALA A 28 74.71 44.13 10.43
N PRO A 29 73.53 43.53 10.22
CA PRO A 29 72.72 43.80 9.03
C PRO A 29 72.20 45.24 9.07
N LEU A 30 72.33 45.96 7.96
CA LEU A 30 71.80 47.31 7.76
C LEU A 30 70.27 47.31 7.72
N LEU A 31 69.69 46.30 7.05
CA LEU A 31 68.26 46.05 7.02
C LEU A 31 67.98 44.56 7.14
N ALA A 32 66.90 44.22 7.84
CA ALA A 32 66.45 42.85 8.03
C ALA A 32 64.94 42.75 7.85
N GLN A 33 64.50 41.84 6.99
CA GLN A 33 63.10 41.44 6.88
C GLN A 33 62.96 40.01 7.41
N LYS A 34 62.45 39.89 8.64
CA LYS A 34 62.18 38.58 9.26
C LYS A 34 60.93 37.96 8.64
N GLY A 35 61.01 36.68 8.30
CA GLY A 35 59.90 35.95 7.68
C GLY A 35 60.39 34.71 6.93
N GLY A 36 59.62 33.62 7.05
CA GLY A 36 59.85 32.38 6.32
C GLY A 36 59.39 32.43 4.86
N THR A 37 59.43 31.27 4.19
CA THR A 37 58.96 31.16 2.81
C THR A 37 57.42 31.15 2.75
N GLN A 38 56.82 31.83 1.75
CA GLN A 38 55.36 31.81 1.55
C GLN A 38 54.85 30.45 1.04
N THR A 39 55.74 29.52 0.69
CA THR A 39 55.41 28.18 0.18
C THR A 39 54.52 27.37 1.11
N LYS A 40 54.58 27.61 2.44
CA LYS A 40 53.68 26.97 3.40
C LYS A 40 52.20 27.34 3.18
N LEU A 41 51.91 28.56 2.72
CA LEU A 41 50.55 29.00 2.42
C LEU A 41 49.98 28.28 1.21
N LEU A 42 50.81 27.94 0.21
CA LEU A 42 50.38 27.13 -0.94
C LEU A 42 49.93 25.73 -0.50
N TRP A 43 50.70 25.09 0.38
CA TRP A 43 50.33 23.76 0.90
C TRP A 43 49.10 23.78 1.78
N ILE A 44 48.92 24.81 2.61
CA ILE A 44 47.68 25.03 3.37
C ILE A 44 46.51 25.25 2.41
N GLY A 45 46.69 26.08 1.37
CA GLY A 45 45.68 26.31 0.35
C GLY A 45 45.27 25.02 -0.38
N LEU A 46 46.23 24.15 -0.70
CA LEU A 46 45.97 22.84 -1.28
C LEU A 46 45.15 21.94 -0.33
N SER A 47 45.51 21.89 0.96
CA SER A 47 44.74 21.14 1.96
C SER A 47 43.32 21.68 2.12
N VAL A 48 43.14 23.01 2.15
CA VAL A 48 41.82 23.63 2.23
C VAL A 48 40.99 23.31 0.98
N GLY A 49 41.57 23.42 -0.22
CA GLY A 49 40.89 23.07 -1.46
C GLY A 49 40.46 21.60 -1.51
N ALA A 50 41.35 20.68 -1.10
CA ALA A 50 41.02 19.26 -1.01
C ALA A 50 39.93 18.98 0.04
N PHE A 51 39.94 19.68 1.16
CA PHE A 51 38.89 19.57 2.19
C PHE A 51 37.54 20.07 1.68
N ILE A 52 37.50 21.22 1.00
CA ILE A 52 36.27 21.74 0.37
C ILE A 52 35.75 20.72 -0.67
N GLY A 53 36.64 20.18 -1.50
CA GLY A 53 36.29 19.12 -2.44
C GLY A 53 35.66 17.91 -1.75
N LEU A 54 36.20 17.49 -0.60
CA LEU A 54 35.66 16.38 0.21
C LEU A 54 34.26 16.70 0.74
N VAL A 55 34.03 17.92 1.21
CA VAL A 55 32.70 18.38 1.65
C VAL A 55 31.70 18.39 0.49
N ILE A 56 32.09 18.88 -0.68
CA ILE A 56 31.24 18.87 -1.87
C ILE A 56 30.89 17.44 -2.27
N VAL A 57 31.89 16.56 -2.40
CA VAL A 57 31.68 15.16 -2.78
C VAL A 57 30.76 14.46 -1.78
N THR A 58 30.97 14.62 -0.48
CA THR A 58 30.11 14.01 0.54
C THR A 58 28.65 14.47 0.47
N LYS A 59 28.40 15.72 0.06
CA LYS A 59 27.05 16.29 -0.09
C LYS A 59 26.38 15.94 -1.42
N LEU A 60 27.14 15.67 -2.49
CA LEU A 60 26.58 15.35 -3.80
C LEU A 60 25.68 14.11 -3.72
N GLY A 61 24.41 14.28 -4.11
CA GLY A 61 23.39 13.23 -4.12
C GLY A 61 22.88 12.78 -2.75
N TYR A 62 23.39 13.35 -1.65
CA TYR A 62 23.10 12.83 -0.30
C TYR A 62 21.59 12.77 0.00
N GLY A 63 21.08 11.57 0.28
CA GLY A 63 19.69 11.34 0.66
C GLY A 63 18.67 11.50 -0.47
N SER A 64 19.05 11.66 -1.74
CA SER A 64 18.11 11.79 -2.85
C SER A 64 17.52 10.43 -3.26
N LEU A 65 16.25 10.38 -3.65
CA LEU A 65 15.64 9.16 -4.19
C LEU A 65 15.93 8.99 -5.69
N ASP A 66 16.10 10.09 -6.42
CA ASP A 66 16.22 10.09 -7.89
C ASP A 66 17.67 10.06 -8.39
N SER A 67 18.63 10.45 -7.55
CA SER A 67 20.03 10.58 -7.97
C SER A 67 20.76 9.23 -7.93
N SER A 68 21.51 8.90 -8.99
CA SER A 68 22.45 7.77 -8.97
C SER A 68 23.65 8.00 -8.05
N LEU A 69 23.86 9.24 -7.58
CA LEU A 69 24.90 9.63 -6.62
C LEU A 69 24.43 9.51 -5.17
N SER A 70 23.22 9.05 -4.91
CA SER A 70 22.70 8.90 -3.55
C SER A 70 23.48 7.89 -2.73
N LEU A 71 23.93 6.81 -3.36
CA LEU A 71 24.90 5.89 -2.78
C LEU A 71 26.13 5.87 -3.66
N HIS A 72 27.26 6.22 -3.06
CA HIS A 72 28.52 6.27 -3.79
C HIS A 72 29.03 4.85 -4.00
N THR A 73 29.30 4.49 -5.24
CA THR A 73 29.91 3.19 -5.56
C THR A 73 31.34 3.11 -5.05
N TRP A 74 31.94 1.92 -5.07
CA TRP A 74 33.34 1.72 -4.68
C TRP A 74 34.31 2.60 -5.49
N ARG A 75 33.96 3.02 -6.71
CA ARG A 75 34.79 3.93 -7.53
C ARG A 75 34.97 5.30 -6.88
N ALA A 76 33.95 5.77 -6.15
CA ALA A 76 34.05 7.02 -5.40
C ALA A 76 35.12 6.95 -4.31
N LEU A 77 35.43 5.76 -3.77
CA LEU A 77 36.49 5.57 -2.79
C LEU A 77 37.84 6.13 -3.28
N VAL A 78 38.12 6.05 -4.58
CA VAL A 78 39.34 6.61 -5.18
C VAL A 78 39.36 8.14 -5.05
N ILE A 79 38.21 8.79 -5.26
CA ILE A 79 38.06 10.24 -5.11
C ILE A 79 38.21 10.65 -3.65
N TYR A 80 37.56 9.92 -2.72
CA TYR A 80 37.74 10.15 -1.27
C TYR A 80 39.19 9.96 -0.86
N GLY A 81 39.85 8.91 -1.34
CA GLY A 81 41.26 8.62 -1.08
C GLY A 81 42.16 9.75 -1.56
N ALA A 82 41.97 10.23 -2.80
CA ALA A 82 42.74 11.33 -3.36
C ALA A 82 42.55 12.64 -2.58
N LEU A 83 41.32 12.96 -2.16
CA LEU A 83 41.02 14.17 -1.40
C LEU A 83 41.56 14.11 0.03
N VAL A 84 41.36 13.00 0.74
CA VAL A 84 41.92 12.80 2.10
C VAL A 84 43.45 12.81 2.05
N PHE A 85 44.04 12.16 1.04
CA PHE A 85 45.48 12.22 0.81
C PHE A 85 45.95 13.66 0.59
N GLY A 86 45.27 14.44 -0.26
CA GLY A 86 45.61 15.84 -0.52
C GLY A 86 45.56 16.70 0.75
N VAL A 87 44.54 16.52 1.58
CA VAL A 87 44.43 17.18 2.89
C VAL A 87 45.63 16.82 3.78
N ALA A 88 45.85 15.52 4.02
CA ALA A 88 46.90 15.04 4.91
C ALA A 88 48.30 15.41 4.41
N PHE A 89 48.55 15.24 3.12
CA PHE A 89 49.84 15.54 2.50
C PHE A 89 50.17 17.03 2.56
N GLY A 90 49.22 17.91 2.22
CA GLY A 90 49.45 19.36 2.33
C GLY A 90 49.73 19.81 3.76
N LEU A 91 49.05 19.24 4.76
CA LEU A 91 49.30 19.52 6.18
C LEU A 91 50.69 19.03 6.61
N VAL A 92 51.08 17.81 6.22
CA VAL A 92 52.42 17.27 6.52
C VAL A 92 53.52 18.13 5.87
N GLN A 93 53.33 18.60 4.63
CA GLN A 93 54.28 19.50 3.97
C GLN A 93 54.36 20.87 4.64
N ALA A 94 53.22 21.49 4.95
CA ALA A 94 53.18 22.77 5.65
C ALA A 94 53.83 22.67 7.04
N TRP A 95 53.55 21.60 7.79
CA TRP A 95 54.16 21.32 9.08
C TRP A 95 55.67 21.10 8.96
N THR A 96 56.12 20.35 7.96
CA THR A 96 57.54 20.09 7.71
C THR A 96 58.30 21.39 7.40
N LEU A 97 57.71 22.29 6.62
CA LEU A 97 58.28 23.61 6.36
C LEU A 97 58.35 24.46 7.64
N MET A 98 57.30 24.45 8.46
CA MET A 98 57.27 25.17 9.73
C MET A 98 58.31 24.65 10.73
N VAL A 99 58.44 23.33 10.87
CA VAL A 99 59.47 22.71 11.72
C VAL A 99 60.86 23.05 11.20
N ARG A 100 61.08 23.04 9.89
CA ARG A 100 62.36 23.43 9.29
C ARG A 100 62.71 24.89 9.56
N GLU A 101 61.75 25.81 9.41
CA GLU A 101 61.94 27.22 9.73
C GLU A 101 62.30 27.43 11.21
N ARG A 102 61.66 26.68 12.12
CA ARG A 102 61.95 26.73 13.57
C ARG A 102 63.26 26.06 13.98
N ALA A 103 63.74 25.11 13.17
CA ALA A 103 64.98 24.37 13.45
C ALA A 103 66.24 25.13 13.01
N LEU A 104 66.10 26.27 12.33
CA LEU A 104 67.24 27.11 11.96
C LEU A 104 67.84 27.76 13.23
N PRO A 105 69.17 27.81 13.37
CA PRO A 105 69.82 28.46 14.52
C PRO A 105 69.78 30.00 14.45
N TYR A 106 69.16 30.57 13.41
CA TYR A 106 68.97 31.99 13.19
C TYR A 106 67.51 32.28 12.80
N ALA A 107 67.08 33.53 12.96
CA ALA A 107 65.77 33.95 12.47
C ALA A 107 65.72 33.86 10.94
N ALA A 108 64.75 33.13 10.37
CA ALA A 108 64.56 33.09 8.92
C ALA A 108 64.20 34.48 8.38
N GLY A 109 64.87 34.92 7.32
CA GLY A 109 64.63 36.26 6.77
C GLY A 109 65.58 36.66 5.66
N LEU A 110 65.41 37.87 5.17
CA LEU A 110 66.31 38.54 4.23
C LEU A 110 67.16 39.56 4.99
N TYR A 111 68.48 39.51 4.78
CA TYR A 111 69.43 40.37 5.49
C TYR A 111 70.30 41.13 4.49
N LEU A 112 70.36 42.45 4.62
CA LEU A 112 71.26 43.31 3.86
C LEU A 112 72.48 43.64 4.72
N PHE A 113 73.64 43.12 4.35
CA PHE A 113 74.94 43.46 4.92
C PHE A 113 75.68 44.43 4.00
N PRO A 114 76.73 45.12 4.48
CA PRO A 114 77.54 46.03 3.66
C PRO A 114 78.07 45.40 2.36
N ALA A 115 78.53 44.14 2.41
CA ALA A 115 79.09 43.44 1.26
C ALA A 115 78.10 42.58 0.46
N CYS A 116 76.97 42.17 1.06
CA CYS A 116 76.04 41.29 0.37
C CYS A 116 74.60 41.34 0.93
N VAL A 117 73.64 40.99 0.09
CA VAL A 117 72.29 40.58 0.52
C VAL A 117 72.23 39.06 0.63
N ILE A 118 71.82 38.57 1.79
CA ILE A 118 71.66 37.15 2.08
C ILE A 118 70.17 36.84 2.25
N ASP A 119 69.63 36.06 1.33
CA ASP A 119 68.33 35.39 1.50
C ASP A 119 68.54 34.15 2.37
N ALA A 120 68.28 34.30 3.66
CA ALA A 120 68.39 33.28 4.69
C ALA A 120 67.00 32.78 5.15
N ARG A 121 66.01 32.74 4.25
CA ARG A 121 64.69 32.16 4.53
C ARG A 121 64.70 30.63 4.60
N SER A 122 65.81 29.99 4.22
CA SER A 122 66.04 28.55 4.30
C SER A 122 67.50 28.23 4.66
N ASP A 123 67.81 26.97 4.97
CA ASP A 123 69.18 26.46 5.18
C ASP A 123 70.11 26.63 3.96
N ARG A 124 69.54 26.91 2.78
CA ARG A 124 70.28 27.30 1.58
C ARG A 124 70.24 28.81 1.42
N PHE A 125 71.37 29.45 1.67
CA PHE A 125 71.59 30.87 1.44
C PHE A 125 71.69 31.17 -0.05
N ARG A 126 71.01 32.23 -0.46
CA ARG A 126 71.25 32.88 -1.75
C ARG A 126 71.89 34.22 -1.46
N VAL A 127 73.14 34.36 -1.90
CA VAL A 127 73.98 35.51 -1.62
C VAL A 127 74.10 36.35 -2.90
N PHE A 128 73.78 37.62 -2.78
CA PHE A 128 73.88 38.63 -3.83
C PHE A 128 74.92 39.65 -3.39
N ASP A 129 75.99 39.80 -4.17
CA ASP A 129 77.11 40.67 -3.83
C ASP A 129 76.72 42.14 -4.10
N THR A 130 76.97 43.06 -3.18
CA THR A 130 76.66 44.50 -3.37
C THR A 130 77.47 45.15 -4.48
N LYS A 131 78.51 44.48 -5.00
CA LYS A 131 79.17 44.83 -6.26
C LYS A 131 78.22 44.79 -7.45
N GLU A 132 77.31 43.82 -7.49
CA GLU A 132 76.33 43.60 -8.56
C GLU A 132 75.07 44.48 -8.40
N LEU A 133 75.07 45.41 -7.46
CA LEU A 133 73.92 46.26 -7.14
C LEU A 133 73.64 47.27 -8.26
N SER A 134 72.44 47.20 -8.82
CA SER A 134 72.01 48.03 -9.95
C SER A 134 71.23 49.27 -9.53
N ALA A 135 70.40 49.20 -8.48
CA ALA A 135 69.65 50.35 -7.97
C ALA A 135 69.27 50.20 -6.49
N VAL A 136 69.19 51.34 -5.78
CA VAL A 136 68.65 51.44 -4.42
C VAL A 136 67.69 52.63 -4.39
N ASP A 137 66.39 52.34 -4.34
CA ASP A 137 65.33 53.35 -4.42
C ASP A 137 64.31 53.18 -3.30
N ILE A 138 63.58 54.25 -3.00
CA ILE A 138 62.44 54.20 -2.07
C ILE A 138 61.17 53.85 -2.88
N ARG A 139 60.43 52.82 -2.44
CA ARG A 139 59.11 52.47 -2.98
C ARG A 139 58.08 52.37 -1.86
N GLY A 140 57.20 53.37 -1.77
CA GLY A 140 56.24 53.48 -0.67
C GLY A 140 56.96 53.60 0.67
N ASN A 141 56.64 52.70 1.61
CA ASN A 141 57.31 52.63 2.92
C ASN A 141 58.41 51.55 3.00
N ALA A 142 59.08 51.28 1.88
CA ALA A 142 60.11 50.25 1.78
C ALA A 142 61.31 50.73 0.96
N VAL A 143 62.50 50.23 1.31
CA VAL A 143 63.72 50.38 0.50
C VAL A 143 63.81 49.20 -0.45
N ARG A 144 63.86 49.51 -1.76
CA ARG A 144 64.06 48.55 -2.84
C ARG A 144 65.55 48.44 -3.14
N VAL A 145 66.07 47.22 -3.13
CA VAL A 145 67.46 46.90 -3.48
C VAL A 145 67.40 45.95 -4.69
N ALA A 146 67.93 46.38 -5.83
CA ALA A 146 67.84 45.65 -7.09
C ALA A 146 69.21 45.13 -7.57
N PHE A 147 69.22 43.88 -8.04
CA PHE A 147 70.36 43.17 -8.62
C PHE A 147 69.94 42.62 -9.98
N GLY A 148 70.08 43.42 -11.04
CA GLY A 148 69.65 43.02 -12.39
C GLY A 148 68.15 42.69 -12.43
N SER A 149 67.81 41.42 -12.66
CA SER A 149 66.42 40.93 -12.72
C SER A 149 65.80 40.56 -11.36
N THR A 150 66.57 40.64 -10.26
CA THR A 150 66.10 40.26 -8.92
C THR A 150 65.97 41.50 -8.04
N GLU A 151 64.83 41.64 -7.37
CA GLU A 151 64.54 42.78 -6.51
C GLU A 151 64.15 42.34 -5.10
N PHE A 152 64.61 43.10 -4.12
CA PHE A 152 64.30 42.89 -2.72
C PHE A 152 63.68 44.14 -2.12
N MET A 153 62.62 43.97 -1.32
CA MET A 153 61.94 45.07 -0.64
C MET A 153 62.08 44.92 0.88
N PHE A 154 62.65 45.92 1.53
CA PHE A 154 62.79 45.99 2.97
C PHE A 154 61.81 47.03 3.53
N PRO A 155 60.70 46.61 4.16
CA PRO A 155 59.77 47.56 4.77
C PRO A 155 60.44 48.25 5.96
N VAL A 156 60.25 49.56 6.07
CA VAL A 156 60.78 50.38 7.16
C VAL A 156 59.60 50.92 7.97
N ALA A 157 59.64 50.81 9.30
CA ALA A 157 58.51 51.23 10.14
C ALA A 157 58.34 52.76 10.19
N ASP A 158 59.45 53.50 10.13
CA ASP A 158 59.48 54.96 10.18
C ASP A 158 59.85 55.54 8.80
N PRO A 159 58.89 56.11 8.06
CA PRO A 159 59.13 56.69 6.74
C PRO A 159 60.15 57.83 6.75
N ALA A 160 60.33 58.55 7.88
CA ALA A 160 61.26 59.67 7.99
C ALA A 160 62.73 59.23 7.87
N ARG A 161 63.02 57.96 8.15
CA ARG A 161 64.37 57.36 8.06
C ARG A 161 64.72 56.80 6.69
N LEU A 162 63.79 56.77 5.74
CA LEU A 162 64.01 56.15 4.43
C LEU A 162 65.18 56.78 3.66
N ALA A 163 65.27 58.12 3.64
CA ALA A 163 66.35 58.83 2.95
C ALA A 163 67.72 58.58 3.62
N SER A 164 67.78 58.61 4.96
CA SER A 164 69.03 58.33 5.69
C SER A 164 69.50 56.89 5.54
N ILE A 165 68.57 55.92 5.47
CA ILE A 165 68.89 54.50 5.27
C ILE A 165 69.48 54.26 3.88
N VAL A 166 68.96 54.92 2.82
CA VAL A 166 69.54 54.80 1.47
C VAL A 166 70.98 55.33 1.45
N THR A 167 71.24 56.47 2.09
CA THR A 167 72.61 57.02 2.24
C THR A 167 73.51 56.08 3.03
N GLU A 168 73.00 55.46 4.11
CA GLU A 168 73.75 54.48 4.90
C GLU A 168 74.11 53.23 4.10
N ILE A 169 73.20 52.75 3.25
CA ILE A 169 73.44 51.61 2.35
C ILE A 169 74.52 51.95 1.32
N GLN A 170 74.48 53.15 0.73
CA GLN A 170 75.50 53.60 -0.22
C GLN A 170 76.88 53.73 0.47
N ALA A 171 76.94 54.36 1.64
CA ALA A 171 78.18 54.47 2.42
C ALA A 171 78.71 53.10 2.87
N ALA A 172 77.84 52.14 3.18
CA ALA A 172 78.23 50.77 3.52
C ALA A 172 78.75 50.00 2.28
N ARG A 173 78.19 50.24 1.10
CA ARG A 173 78.70 49.71 -0.17
C ARG A 173 80.10 50.23 -0.46
N ASP A 174 80.33 51.54 -0.32
CA ASP A 174 81.64 52.14 -0.57
C ASP A 174 82.70 51.58 0.38
N ARG A 175 82.35 51.38 1.66
CA ARG A 175 83.21 50.70 2.65
C ARG A 175 83.51 49.26 2.25
N SER A 176 82.53 48.52 1.75
CA SER A 176 82.76 47.16 1.27
C SER A 176 83.66 47.13 0.02
N MET A 177 83.47 48.06 -0.92
CA MET A 177 84.33 48.19 -2.11
C MET A 177 85.78 48.51 -1.72
N HIS A 178 85.99 49.40 -0.74
CA HIS A 178 87.31 49.71 -0.21
C HIS A 178 87.97 48.49 0.44
N ALA A 179 87.27 47.80 1.34
CA ALA A 179 87.76 46.58 2.00
C ALA A 179 88.13 45.46 1.00
N HIS A 180 87.40 45.37 -0.11
CA HIS A 180 87.72 44.46 -1.21
C HIS A 180 88.92 44.89 -2.05
N ALA A 181 89.22 46.19 -2.13
CA ALA A 181 90.36 46.72 -2.88
C ALA A 181 91.67 46.68 -2.06
N THR A 182 91.59 46.81 -0.74
CA THR A 182 92.74 46.75 0.19
C THR A 182 93.16 45.32 0.54
N GLU A 183 92.31 44.32 0.25
CA GLU A 183 92.48 42.90 0.60
C GLU A 183 92.78 42.64 2.10
N ASP A 184 92.49 43.59 3.00
CA ASP A 184 92.71 43.41 4.44
C ASP A 184 91.72 42.39 5.02
N PRO A 185 92.18 41.24 5.54
CA PRO A 185 91.31 40.24 6.13
C PRO A 185 90.45 40.76 7.30
N LYS A 186 90.90 41.79 8.03
CA LYS A 186 90.12 42.37 9.14
C LYS A 186 88.94 43.20 8.65
N GLU A 187 89.15 44.00 7.60
CA GLU A 187 88.09 44.83 7.02
C GLU A 187 87.06 43.97 6.28
N LEU A 188 87.51 42.92 5.59
CA LEU A 188 86.63 41.97 4.89
C LEU A 188 85.69 41.23 5.85
N VAL A 189 86.18 40.83 7.02
CA VAL A 189 85.36 40.20 8.07
C VAL A 189 84.35 41.19 8.67
N ALA A 190 84.66 42.49 8.69
CA ALA A 190 83.79 43.52 9.24
C ALA A 190 82.65 43.97 8.30
N VAL A 191 82.68 43.56 7.03
CA VAL A 191 81.69 43.93 6.00
C VAL A 191 80.95 42.72 5.39
N ASP A 192 81.59 41.54 5.36
CA ASP A 192 81.02 40.30 4.84
C ASP A 192 80.88 39.22 5.94
N PRO A 193 79.65 38.87 6.36
CA PRO A 193 79.43 37.83 7.37
C PRO A 193 79.85 36.43 6.88
N LEU A 194 80.01 36.22 5.58
CA LEU A 194 80.36 34.92 4.98
C LEU A 194 81.85 34.81 4.59
N HIS A 195 82.67 35.83 4.86
CA HIS A 195 84.10 35.77 4.56
C HIS A 195 84.83 34.78 5.47
N ASN A 196 85.63 33.88 4.89
CA ASN A 196 86.35 32.88 5.66
C ASN A 196 87.52 33.54 6.45
N PRO A 197 87.51 33.54 7.79
CA PRO A 197 88.63 34.13 8.53
C PRO A 197 89.92 33.32 8.34
N ARG A 198 91.05 34.03 8.18
CA ARG A 198 92.40 33.43 8.07
C ARG A 198 92.83 32.68 9.35
N PHE A 199 92.20 32.98 10.49
CA PHE A 199 92.44 32.34 11.78
C PHE A 199 91.11 31.91 12.43
N SER A 200 90.94 30.61 12.70
CA SER A 200 89.84 30.10 13.54
C SER A 200 90.29 30.05 15.01
N SER A 201 89.43 30.47 15.94
CA SER A 201 89.74 30.40 17.38
C SER A 201 90.06 28.95 17.81
N PRO A 202 91.18 28.70 18.50
CA PRO A 202 91.55 27.35 18.95
C PRO A 202 90.70 26.84 20.13
N VAL A 203 89.84 27.68 20.72
CA VAL A 203 89.08 27.40 21.97
C VAL A 203 87.57 27.22 21.70
N GLY A 204 87.11 27.33 20.45
CA GLY A 204 85.70 27.19 20.08
C GLY A 204 85.31 25.77 19.61
N PRO A 205 84.02 25.40 19.64
CA PRO A 205 83.51 24.19 18.98
C PRO A 205 83.92 24.16 17.50
N ARG A 206 84.40 23.01 17.02
CA ARG A 206 84.81 22.84 15.61
C ARG A 206 83.72 22.25 14.73
N ASP A 207 82.76 21.55 15.34
CA ASP A 207 81.69 20.88 14.63
C ASP A 207 80.65 21.88 14.12
N SER A 208 80.26 21.70 12.86
CA SER A 208 79.19 22.48 12.24
C SER A 208 77.86 22.24 12.96
N TYR A 209 76.95 23.22 12.93
CA TYR A 209 75.61 23.04 13.47
C TYR A 209 74.91 21.82 12.86
N GLU A 210 74.41 20.92 13.70
CA GLU A 210 73.70 19.72 13.26
C GLU A 210 72.41 20.05 12.50
N VAL A 211 72.17 19.28 11.44
CA VAL A 211 70.93 19.35 10.69
C VAL A 211 69.86 18.53 11.41
N LYS A 212 69.05 19.17 12.27
CA LYS A 212 67.88 18.52 12.88
C LYS A 212 66.74 18.38 11.85
N ARG A 213 66.82 17.37 10.99
CA ARG A 213 65.72 17.00 10.07
C ARG A 213 64.86 15.93 10.74
N PRO A 214 63.54 16.17 10.88
CA PRO A 214 62.69 15.12 11.37
C PRO A 214 62.61 13.95 10.37
N PRO A 215 62.58 12.69 10.84
CA PRO A 215 62.66 11.49 10.01
C PRO A 215 61.46 11.33 9.05
N TRP A 216 60.32 11.94 9.35
CA TRP A 216 59.14 11.94 8.47
C TRP A 216 59.28 12.81 7.22
N LYS A 217 60.35 13.60 7.06
CA LYS A 217 60.55 14.43 5.85
C LYS A 217 60.63 13.58 4.58
N THR A 218 61.24 12.40 4.65
CA THR A 218 61.37 11.46 3.52
C THR A 218 60.12 10.59 3.32
N PHE A 219 59.32 10.41 4.36
CA PHE A 219 58.16 9.50 4.38
C PHE A 219 56.82 10.23 4.54
N GLY A 220 56.76 11.55 4.39
CA GLY A 220 55.53 12.32 4.58
C GLY A 220 54.40 11.90 3.64
N TRP A 221 54.74 11.42 2.43
CA TRP A 221 53.78 10.81 1.50
C TRP A 221 53.23 9.48 2.02
N ALA A 222 54.06 8.67 2.69
CA ALA A 222 53.62 7.38 3.26
C ALA A 222 52.68 7.60 4.45
N VAL A 223 52.96 8.60 5.30
CA VAL A 223 52.04 9.00 6.38
C VAL A 223 50.68 9.45 5.81
N ALA A 224 50.69 10.30 4.79
CA ALA A 224 49.46 10.74 4.13
C ALA A 224 48.70 9.58 3.45
N ALA A 225 49.41 8.63 2.85
CA ALA A 225 48.81 7.43 2.25
C ALA A 225 48.13 6.54 3.30
N VAL A 226 48.78 6.31 4.46
CA VAL A 226 48.18 5.56 5.57
C VAL A 226 46.91 6.23 6.08
N VAL A 227 46.95 7.57 6.27
CA VAL A 227 45.76 8.34 6.65
C VAL A 227 44.64 8.18 5.62
N ALA A 228 44.95 8.28 4.33
CA ALA A 228 43.94 8.12 3.27
C ALA A 228 43.33 6.71 3.26
N VAL A 229 44.14 5.67 3.40
CA VAL A 229 43.68 4.26 3.43
C VAL A 229 42.74 3.99 4.60
N ILE A 230 42.95 4.62 5.76
CA ILE A 230 42.10 4.42 6.94
C ILE A 230 40.83 5.28 6.87
N PHE A 231 40.98 6.58 6.58
CA PHE A 231 39.88 7.53 6.69
C PHE A 231 38.95 7.53 5.46
N ALA A 232 39.45 7.25 4.26
CA ALA A 232 38.60 7.27 3.06
C ALA A 232 37.50 6.19 3.09
N PRO A 233 37.78 4.90 3.39
CA PRO A 233 36.74 3.89 3.52
C PRO A 233 35.77 4.18 4.66
N THR A 234 36.28 4.69 5.79
CA THR A 234 35.46 5.04 6.95
C THR A 234 34.47 6.16 6.60
N LEU A 235 34.94 7.24 5.97
CA LEU A 235 34.08 8.35 5.54
C LEU A 235 33.09 7.93 4.46
N TRP A 236 33.50 7.11 3.50
CA TRP A 236 32.62 6.59 2.46
C TRP A 236 31.50 5.72 3.05
N ALA A 237 31.83 4.82 3.97
CA ALA A 237 30.85 3.95 4.63
C ALA A 237 29.88 4.75 5.50
N LEU A 238 30.37 5.69 6.32
CA LEU A 238 29.53 6.56 7.14
C LEU A 238 28.60 7.43 6.28
N ARG A 239 29.12 8.00 5.18
CA ARG A 239 28.33 8.81 4.26
C ARG A 239 27.23 7.97 3.59
N ASN A 240 27.55 6.78 3.09
CA ASN A 240 26.57 5.91 2.45
C ASN A 240 25.50 5.43 3.43
N SER A 241 25.90 5.00 4.63
CA SER A 241 24.97 4.62 5.69
C SER A 241 24.01 5.77 6.07
N GLY A 242 24.54 6.98 6.25
CA GLY A 242 23.72 8.16 6.55
C GLY A 242 22.80 8.57 5.38
N SER A 243 23.30 8.45 4.15
CA SER A 243 22.53 8.72 2.94
C SER A 243 21.35 7.74 2.80
N ASP A 244 21.60 6.44 2.98
CA ASP A 244 20.58 5.38 2.93
C ASP A 244 19.46 5.62 3.97
N LYS A 245 19.84 5.94 5.21
CA LYS A 245 18.89 6.31 6.27
C LYS A 245 18.05 7.53 5.89
N THR A 246 18.65 8.53 5.25
CA THR A 246 17.95 9.74 4.80
C THR A 246 17.01 9.44 3.63
N MET A 247 17.42 8.57 2.69
CA MET A 247 16.56 8.11 1.60
C MET A 247 15.34 7.38 2.14
N TYR A 248 15.54 6.43 3.06
CA TYR A 248 14.45 5.74 3.73
C TYR A 248 13.51 6.72 4.45
N ALA A 249 14.06 7.64 5.25
CA ALA A 249 13.25 8.65 5.95
C ALA A 249 12.43 9.54 5.00
N ARG A 250 12.94 9.84 3.80
CA ARG A 250 12.18 10.58 2.77
C ARG A 250 11.09 9.72 2.17
N ALA A 251 11.39 8.47 1.80
CA ALA A 251 10.37 7.55 1.28
C ALA A 251 9.24 7.32 2.29
N THR A 252 9.56 7.15 3.58
CA THR A 252 8.56 7.04 4.65
C THR A 252 7.79 8.35 4.89
N LYS A 253 8.38 9.51 4.59
CA LYS A 253 7.70 10.81 4.74
C LYS A 253 6.66 11.03 3.64
N GLU A 254 7.00 10.75 2.39
CA GLU A 254 6.05 10.82 1.27
C GLU A 254 5.01 9.70 1.36
N ASN A 255 5.45 8.52 1.85
CA ASN A 255 4.60 7.37 2.17
C ASN A 255 3.75 6.88 0.99
N ASP A 256 4.33 6.89 -0.22
CA ASP A 256 3.68 6.48 -1.47
C ASP A 256 4.44 5.35 -2.19
N THR A 257 3.74 4.69 -3.12
CA THR A 257 4.25 3.54 -3.87
C THR A 257 5.48 3.91 -4.71
N ALA A 258 5.51 5.12 -5.30
CA ALA A 258 6.60 5.55 -6.17
C ALA A 258 7.91 5.74 -5.39
N SER A 259 7.85 6.37 -4.22
CA SER A 259 8.98 6.67 -3.34
C SER A 259 9.57 5.40 -2.73
N TYR A 260 8.73 4.44 -2.35
CA TYR A 260 9.20 3.13 -1.85
C TYR A 260 9.87 2.31 -2.95
N ARG A 261 9.32 2.31 -4.18
CA ARG A 261 9.99 1.68 -5.34
C ARG A 261 11.32 2.36 -5.67
N ALA A 262 11.36 3.69 -5.68
CA ALA A 262 12.60 4.45 -5.90
C ALA A 262 13.66 4.15 -4.82
N TYR A 263 13.24 3.92 -3.58
CA TYR A 263 14.12 3.43 -2.52
C TYR A 263 14.61 2.00 -2.80
N LEU A 264 13.73 1.05 -3.13
CA LEU A 264 14.13 -0.34 -3.40
C LEU A 264 15.11 -0.51 -4.57
N GLU A 265 15.06 0.39 -5.55
CA GLU A 265 16.01 0.39 -6.68
C GLU A 265 17.46 0.70 -6.27
N ARG A 266 17.67 1.39 -5.15
CA ARG A 266 18.97 1.99 -4.80
C ARG A 266 19.42 1.67 -3.38
N GLY A 267 18.50 1.78 -2.42
CA GLY A 267 18.73 1.61 -0.99
C GLY A 267 19.11 0.18 -0.62
N HIS A 268 19.69 0.03 0.58
CA HIS A 268 20.22 -1.26 1.03
C HIS A 268 19.79 -1.64 2.44
N ALA A 269 19.86 -0.76 3.45
CA ALA A 269 19.72 -1.19 4.85
C ALA A 269 18.29 -1.56 5.23
N TYR A 270 17.30 -0.86 4.66
CA TYR A 270 15.87 -1.04 4.96
C TYR A 270 15.08 -1.77 3.86
N THR A 271 15.75 -2.49 2.96
CA THR A 271 15.08 -3.18 1.83
C THR A 271 14.04 -4.19 2.29
N ALA A 272 14.34 -4.99 3.32
CA ALA A 272 13.38 -5.95 3.87
C ALA A 272 12.15 -5.23 4.46
N GLN A 273 12.35 -4.15 5.23
CA GLN A 273 11.25 -3.38 5.82
C GLN A 273 10.35 -2.78 4.73
N VAL A 274 10.96 -2.18 3.69
CA VAL A 274 10.20 -1.54 2.61
C VAL A 274 9.51 -2.57 1.73
N ALA A 275 10.19 -3.65 1.34
CA ALA A 275 9.63 -4.67 0.45
C ALA A 275 8.53 -5.51 1.14
N ASP A 276 8.72 -5.85 2.42
CA ASP A 276 7.79 -6.75 3.12
C ASP A 276 6.59 -6.01 3.71
N PHE A 277 6.73 -4.73 4.07
CA PHE A 277 5.68 -3.99 4.80
C PHE A 277 5.31 -2.66 4.13
N ASP A 278 6.26 -1.75 3.94
CA ASP A 278 5.90 -0.36 3.63
C ASP A 278 5.34 -0.19 2.21
N LEU A 279 5.97 -0.83 1.22
CA LEU A 279 5.50 -0.85 -0.17
C LEU A 279 4.15 -1.59 -0.27
N PRO A 280 3.99 -2.83 0.24
CA PRO A 280 2.68 -3.48 0.28
C PRO A 280 1.58 -2.62 0.90
N ARG A 281 1.86 -1.90 1.99
CA ARG A 281 0.89 -1.01 2.63
C ARG A 281 0.54 0.21 1.78
N ALA A 282 1.50 0.74 1.02
CA ALA A 282 1.21 1.82 0.08
C ALA A 282 0.32 1.35 -1.06
N GLU A 283 0.64 0.20 -1.67
CA GLU A 283 -0.16 -0.40 -2.74
C GLU A 283 -1.56 -0.83 -2.25
N LEU A 284 -1.68 -1.33 -1.02
CA LEU A 284 -2.98 -1.60 -0.40
C LEU A 284 -3.80 -0.33 -0.24
N ARG A 285 -3.19 0.79 0.20
CA ARG A 285 -3.89 2.09 0.28
C ARG A 285 -4.35 2.57 -1.10
N ASP A 286 -3.54 2.39 -2.14
CA ASP A 286 -3.93 2.71 -3.51
C ASP A 286 -5.15 1.86 -3.96
N ALA A 287 -5.16 0.57 -3.62
CA ALA A 287 -6.29 -0.32 -3.90
C ALA A 287 -7.56 0.05 -3.11
N VAL A 288 -7.41 0.44 -1.83
CA VAL A 288 -8.53 0.94 -1.00
C VAL A 288 -9.07 2.25 -1.57
N ALA A 289 -8.20 3.17 -2.03
CA ALA A 289 -8.60 4.44 -2.63
C ALA A 289 -9.40 4.27 -3.93
N ALA A 290 -9.19 3.18 -4.67
CA ALA A 290 -10.01 2.84 -5.83
C ALA A 290 -11.47 2.49 -5.46
N GLY A 291 -11.75 2.17 -4.18
CA GLY A 291 -13.10 2.00 -3.64
C GLY A 291 -13.88 0.81 -4.21
N THR A 292 -13.19 -0.17 -4.81
CA THR A 292 -13.82 -1.35 -5.43
C THR A 292 -13.29 -2.64 -4.83
N VAL A 293 -14.16 -3.63 -4.68
CA VAL A 293 -13.77 -4.96 -4.20
C VAL A 293 -12.80 -5.62 -5.18
N GLU A 294 -13.01 -5.39 -6.48
CA GLU A 294 -12.18 -5.92 -7.56
C GLU A 294 -10.72 -5.46 -7.45
N ALA A 295 -10.47 -4.22 -7.05
CA ALA A 295 -9.10 -3.72 -6.83
C ALA A 295 -8.40 -4.47 -5.68
N LEU A 296 -9.10 -4.72 -4.57
CA LEU A 296 -8.55 -5.46 -3.43
C LEU A 296 -8.33 -6.94 -3.74
N VAL A 297 -9.22 -7.56 -4.54
CA VAL A 297 -9.05 -8.94 -5.01
C VAL A 297 -7.89 -9.06 -5.99
N ALA A 298 -7.74 -8.09 -6.91
CA ALA A 298 -6.60 -8.02 -7.81
C ALA A 298 -5.28 -7.88 -7.03
N TYR A 299 -5.25 -7.01 -6.01
CA TYR A 299 -4.10 -6.86 -5.12
C TYR A 299 -3.76 -8.17 -4.39
N LYS A 300 -4.76 -8.84 -3.80
CA LYS A 300 -4.58 -10.15 -3.15
C LYS A 300 -3.99 -11.20 -4.10
N THR A 301 -4.42 -11.19 -5.35
CA THR A 301 -3.96 -12.13 -6.39
C THR A 301 -2.52 -11.84 -6.81
N ALA A 302 -2.15 -10.55 -6.92
CA ALA A 302 -0.79 -10.14 -7.23
C ALA A 302 0.20 -10.40 -6.07
N HIS A 303 -0.27 -10.42 -4.82
CA HIS A 303 0.56 -10.54 -3.63
C HIS A 303 0.10 -11.66 -2.66
N PRO A 304 0.12 -12.94 -3.08
CA PRO A 304 -0.45 -14.06 -2.31
C PRO A 304 0.29 -14.35 -0.99
N GLN A 305 1.56 -13.95 -0.85
CA GLN A 305 2.38 -14.17 0.35
C GLN A 305 2.73 -12.86 1.08
N SER A 306 1.91 -11.82 0.91
CA SER A 306 2.15 -10.53 1.57
C SER A 306 2.16 -10.67 3.10
N ARG A 307 3.17 -10.05 3.77
CA ARG A 307 3.28 -10.05 5.24
C ARG A 307 2.17 -9.24 5.92
N ILE A 308 1.46 -8.40 5.16
CA ILE A 308 0.31 -7.62 5.63
C ILE A 308 -1.04 -8.30 5.38
N GLY A 309 -1.05 -9.64 5.23
CA GLY A 309 -2.27 -10.40 4.92
C GLY A 309 -3.44 -10.15 5.89
N ASN A 310 -3.17 -9.88 7.17
CA ASN A 310 -4.20 -9.53 8.15
C ASN A 310 -4.85 -8.16 7.88
N GLU A 311 -4.06 -7.16 7.48
CA GLU A 311 -4.55 -5.82 7.13
C GLU A 311 -5.43 -5.91 5.87
N LEU A 312 -4.93 -6.60 4.83
CA LEU A 312 -5.70 -6.88 3.61
C LEU A 312 -7.01 -7.62 3.88
N ALA A 313 -7.00 -8.63 4.77
CA ALA A 313 -8.22 -9.35 5.13
C ALA A 313 -9.25 -8.45 5.82
N GLY A 314 -8.80 -7.53 6.67
CA GLY A 314 -9.66 -6.52 7.31
C GLY A 314 -10.30 -5.56 6.29
N GLU A 315 -9.48 -5.00 5.40
CA GLU A 315 -9.97 -4.09 4.35
C GLU A 315 -10.93 -4.79 3.37
N LEU A 316 -10.59 -5.99 2.92
CA LEU A 316 -11.46 -6.78 2.04
C LEU A 316 -12.80 -7.10 2.72
N ARG A 317 -12.79 -7.47 4.01
CA ARG A 317 -14.03 -7.68 4.77
C ARG A 317 -14.87 -6.40 4.82
N SER A 318 -14.26 -5.24 5.08
CA SER A 318 -14.97 -3.97 5.15
C SER A 318 -15.63 -3.61 3.81
N ALA A 319 -14.92 -3.82 2.70
CA ALA A 319 -15.43 -3.57 1.36
C ALA A 319 -16.58 -4.53 1.00
N MET A 320 -16.45 -5.81 1.36
CA MET A 320 -17.52 -6.81 1.19
C MET A 320 -18.77 -6.45 2.00
N LEU A 321 -18.60 -5.97 3.25
CA LEU A 321 -19.73 -5.50 4.06
C LEU A 321 -20.42 -4.28 3.45
N ALA A 322 -19.66 -3.34 2.88
CA ALA A 322 -20.23 -2.19 2.19
C ALA A 322 -21.04 -2.59 0.95
N GLU A 323 -20.56 -3.54 0.14
CA GLU A 323 -21.32 -4.11 -0.98
C GLU A 323 -22.55 -4.90 -0.51
N LEU A 324 -22.45 -5.65 0.60
CA LEU A 324 -23.60 -6.31 1.19
C LEU A 324 -24.66 -5.30 1.66
N GLU A 325 -24.26 -4.17 2.27
CA GLU A 325 -25.21 -3.12 2.66
C GLU A 325 -25.90 -2.48 1.44
N LYS A 326 -25.20 -2.32 0.31
CA LYS A 326 -25.84 -1.91 -0.96
C LYS A 326 -26.89 -2.92 -1.40
N ALA A 327 -26.59 -4.22 -1.33
CA ALA A 327 -27.57 -5.27 -1.66
C ALA A 327 -28.75 -5.27 -0.67
N LYS A 328 -28.49 -5.10 0.63
CA LYS A 328 -29.53 -5.02 1.67
C LYS A 328 -30.48 -3.85 1.45
N SER A 329 -30.00 -2.71 0.92
CA SER A 329 -30.85 -1.55 0.63
C SER A 329 -31.95 -1.82 -0.41
N GLN A 330 -31.77 -2.82 -1.27
CA GLN A 330 -32.78 -3.23 -2.25
C GLN A 330 -33.87 -4.11 -1.64
N LEU A 331 -33.58 -4.76 -0.51
CA LEU A 331 -34.49 -5.60 0.26
C LEU A 331 -35.20 -6.72 -0.53
N THR A 332 -34.51 -7.29 -1.52
CA THR A 332 -34.96 -8.43 -2.33
C THR A 332 -33.98 -9.60 -2.19
N LEU A 333 -34.46 -10.82 -2.44
CA LEU A 333 -33.58 -11.99 -2.49
C LEU A 333 -32.70 -11.97 -3.73
N GLU A 334 -33.18 -11.43 -4.84
CA GLU A 334 -32.40 -11.32 -6.07
C GLU A 334 -31.13 -10.48 -5.87
N ALA A 335 -31.22 -9.37 -5.14
CA ALA A 335 -30.06 -8.53 -4.84
C ALA A 335 -29.01 -9.27 -3.99
N LEU A 336 -29.46 -9.98 -2.96
CA LEU A 336 -28.59 -10.74 -2.05
C LEU A 336 -27.97 -11.95 -2.75
N THR A 337 -28.74 -12.70 -3.53
CA THR A 337 -28.22 -13.83 -4.32
C THR A 337 -27.30 -13.36 -5.46
N GLY A 338 -27.58 -12.20 -6.06
CA GLY A 338 -26.70 -11.53 -7.01
C GLY A 338 -25.35 -11.15 -6.40
N PHE A 339 -25.35 -10.65 -5.16
CA PHE A 339 -24.12 -10.41 -4.39
C PHE A 339 -23.31 -11.71 -4.19
N ALA A 340 -23.95 -12.79 -3.70
CA ALA A 340 -23.28 -14.07 -3.46
C ALA A 340 -22.75 -14.71 -4.76
N LYS A 341 -23.46 -14.53 -5.88
CA LYS A 341 -23.01 -14.99 -7.19
C LYS A 341 -21.80 -14.19 -7.72
N ARG A 342 -21.78 -12.87 -7.48
CA ARG A 342 -20.67 -12.00 -7.89
C ARG A 342 -19.43 -12.23 -7.03
N TYR A 343 -19.61 -12.55 -5.75
CA TYR A 343 -18.53 -12.77 -4.80
C TYR A 343 -18.69 -14.11 -4.04
N PRO A 344 -18.43 -15.27 -4.67
CA PRO A 344 -18.63 -16.58 -4.04
C PRO A 344 -17.85 -16.78 -2.74
N ASP A 345 -16.65 -16.20 -2.64
CA ASP A 345 -15.76 -16.30 -1.49
C ASP A 345 -15.75 -14.99 -0.66
N HIS A 346 -16.91 -14.39 -0.43
CA HIS A 346 -17.05 -13.10 0.26
C HIS A 346 -16.58 -13.10 1.74
N GLY A 347 -16.47 -14.27 2.39
CA GLY A 347 -15.94 -14.40 3.75
C GLY A 347 -16.83 -13.83 4.89
N ILE A 348 -17.96 -13.21 4.54
CA ILE A 348 -18.96 -12.61 5.45
C ILE A 348 -20.26 -13.44 5.55
N GLU A 349 -20.14 -14.77 5.61
CA GLU A 349 -21.28 -15.71 5.66
C GLU A 349 -22.29 -15.42 6.80
N PRO A 350 -21.88 -15.10 8.04
CA PRO A 350 -22.82 -14.77 9.10
C PRO A 350 -23.67 -13.53 8.79
N GLU A 351 -23.05 -12.47 8.28
CA GLU A 351 -23.74 -11.21 7.93
C GLU A 351 -24.66 -11.39 6.71
N TYR A 352 -24.22 -12.16 5.72
CA TYR A 352 -25.03 -12.53 4.57
C TYR A 352 -26.29 -13.32 4.98
N ARG A 353 -26.14 -14.33 5.86
CA ARG A 353 -27.28 -15.08 6.39
C ARG A 353 -28.23 -14.22 7.22
N ALA A 354 -27.71 -13.28 8.01
CA ALA A 354 -28.54 -12.34 8.75
C ALA A 354 -29.35 -11.44 7.81
N ALA A 355 -28.76 -11.01 6.68
CA ALA A 355 -29.46 -10.24 5.66
C ALA A 355 -30.56 -11.06 4.98
N LEU A 356 -30.30 -12.32 4.61
CA LEU A 356 -31.32 -13.24 4.09
C LEU A 356 -32.47 -13.42 5.10
N HIS A 357 -32.13 -13.72 6.36
CA HIS A 357 -33.10 -13.88 7.44
C HIS A 357 -34.01 -12.65 7.59
N ALA A 358 -33.46 -11.45 7.48
CA ALA A 358 -34.23 -10.21 7.59
C ALA A 358 -35.30 -10.08 6.48
N VAL A 359 -35.01 -10.54 5.25
CA VAL A 359 -35.99 -10.55 4.14
C VAL A 359 -37.13 -11.52 4.48
N TYR A 360 -36.82 -12.74 4.91
CA TYR A 360 -37.83 -13.73 5.32
C TYR A 360 -38.66 -13.26 6.53
N ALA A 361 -38.01 -12.69 7.55
CA ALA A 361 -38.65 -12.20 8.75
C ALA A 361 -39.64 -11.05 8.45
N ARG A 362 -39.26 -10.13 7.56
CA ARG A 362 -40.15 -9.03 7.12
C ARG A 362 -41.39 -9.57 6.41
N GLU A 363 -41.24 -10.49 5.47
CA GLU A 363 -42.38 -11.07 4.75
C GLU A 363 -43.27 -11.90 5.68
N LEU A 364 -42.68 -12.63 6.64
CA LEU A 364 -43.43 -13.34 7.67
C LEU A 364 -44.22 -12.38 8.58
N GLU A 365 -43.64 -11.24 8.97
CA GLU A 365 -44.33 -10.21 9.74
C GLU A 365 -45.48 -9.59 8.93
N GLY A 366 -45.25 -9.27 7.65
CA GLY A 366 -46.27 -8.81 6.73
C GLY A 366 -47.38 -9.83 6.50
N TYR A 367 -47.07 -11.12 6.53
CA TYR A 367 -48.06 -12.20 6.54
C TYR A 367 -48.85 -12.22 7.85
N ARG A 368 -48.19 -12.18 9.02
CA ARG A 368 -48.86 -12.17 10.34
C ARG A 368 -49.89 -11.05 10.46
N GLN A 369 -49.63 -9.87 9.88
CA GLN A 369 -50.56 -8.74 9.87
C GLN A 369 -51.78 -8.94 8.94
N ARG A 370 -51.65 -9.78 7.92
CA ARG A 370 -52.69 -10.08 6.91
C ARG A 370 -53.37 -11.43 7.14
N ALA A 371 -52.82 -12.27 8.00
CA ALA A 371 -53.26 -13.63 8.23
C ALA A 371 -54.69 -13.68 8.78
N PRO A 372 -55.52 -14.65 8.34
CA PRO A 372 -56.85 -14.87 8.90
C PRO A 372 -56.80 -15.20 10.41
N THR A 373 -57.73 -14.64 11.18
CA THR A 373 -57.83 -14.91 12.62
C THR A 373 -58.69 -16.12 12.97
N LYS A 374 -59.33 -16.75 11.97
CA LYS A 374 -60.27 -17.87 12.16
C LYS A 374 -59.59 -19.13 12.67
N ASP A 375 -58.37 -19.44 12.21
CA ASP A 375 -57.65 -20.67 12.55
C ASP A 375 -56.27 -20.35 13.15
N LYS A 376 -56.14 -20.60 14.45
CA LYS A 376 -54.91 -20.33 15.20
C LYS A 376 -53.76 -21.28 14.85
N ALA A 377 -54.02 -22.40 14.16
CA ALA A 377 -53.01 -23.37 13.78
C ALA A 377 -52.23 -22.97 12.50
N VAL A 378 -52.79 -22.08 11.67
CA VAL A 378 -52.22 -21.71 10.37
C VAL A 378 -50.97 -20.85 10.52
N VAL A 379 -51.01 -19.81 11.36
CA VAL A 379 -49.85 -18.90 11.53
C VAL A 379 -48.62 -19.67 12.02
N PRO A 380 -48.69 -20.51 13.08
CA PRO A 380 -47.55 -21.32 13.48
C PRO A 380 -47.07 -22.30 12.41
N PHE A 381 -47.96 -22.82 11.57
CA PHE A 381 -47.57 -23.67 10.44
C PHE A 381 -46.79 -22.89 9.38
N VAL A 382 -47.28 -21.71 8.98
CA VAL A 382 -46.59 -20.84 8.02
C VAL A 382 -45.24 -20.37 8.55
N GLU A 383 -45.10 -20.08 9.85
CA GLU A 383 -43.81 -19.79 10.47
C GLU A 383 -42.80 -20.93 10.30
N ARG A 384 -43.23 -22.19 10.49
CA ARG A 384 -42.37 -23.36 10.27
C ARG A 384 -42.06 -23.56 8.79
N LEU A 385 -43.00 -23.24 7.91
CA LEU A 385 -42.80 -23.29 6.46
C LEU A 385 -41.73 -22.28 6.01
N PHE A 386 -41.81 -21.02 6.45
CA PHE A 386 -40.79 -20.01 6.19
C PHE A 386 -39.41 -20.45 6.72
N ALA A 387 -39.34 -20.97 7.95
CA ALA A 387 -38.10 -21.45 8.54
C ALA A 387 -37.48 -22.65 7.79
N TRP A 388 -38.31 -23.47 7.14
CA TRP A 388 -37.84 -24.57 6.29
C TRP A 388 -37.28 -24.03 4.97
N VAL A 389 -38.03 -23.15 4.32
CA VAL A 389 -37.70 -22.59 3.01
C VAL A 389 -36.44 -21.73 3.06
N GLU A 390 -36.26 -20.94 4.12
CA GLU A 390 -35.05 -20.16 4.37
C GLU A 390 -33.78 -21.04 4.38
N LYS A 391 -33.88 -22.29 4.84
CA LYS A 391 -32.74 -23.21 5.00
C LYS A 391 -32.53 -24.14 3.81
N ARG A 392 -33.60 -24.55 3.13
CA ARG A 392 -33.59 -25.63 2.14
C ARG A 392 -34.04 -25.23 0.74
N GLY A 393 -34.55 -24.00 0.57
CA GLY A 393 -34.94 -23.43 -0.71
C GLY A 393 -36.45 -23.22 -0.88
N PRO A 394 -36.86 -22.46 -1.91
CA PRO A 394 -38.21 -21.90 -2.08
C PRO A 394 -39.30 -22.88 -2.52
N ARG A 395 -38.94 -24.11 -2.91
CA ARG A 395 -39.87 -25.03 -3.58
C ARG A 395 -40.95 -25.57 -2.65
N VAL A 396 -42.19 -25.49 -3.10
CA VAL A 396 -43.38 -26.08 -2.47
C VAL A 396 -44.21 -26.78 -3.54
N GLU A 397 -44.75 -27.95 -3.23
CA GLU A 397 -45.54 -28.73 -4.19
C GLU A 397 -47.01 -28.89 -3.78
N ILE A 398 -47.89 -28.95 -4.78
CA ILE A 398 -49.30 -29.33 -4.60
C ILE A 398 -49.52 -30.66 -5.33
N ARG A 399 -50.03 -31.66 -4.62
CA ARG A 399 -50.29 -33.00 -5.18
C ARG A 399 -51.72 -33.42 -4.89
N PHE A 400 -52.38 -33.99 -5.90
CA PHE A 400 -53.74 -34.51 -5.76
C PHE A 400 -53.72 -36.02 -5.52
N ARG A 401 -54.63 -36.51 -4.69
CA ARG A 401 -54.90 -37.93 -4.48
C ARG A 401 -56.39 -38.18 -4.71
N ARG A 402 -56.70 -39.14 -5.56
CA ARG A 402 -58.08 -39.53 -5.85
C ARG A 402 -58.46 -40.70 -4.95
N LYS A 403 -59.62 -40.62 -4.30
CA LYS A 403 -60.19 -41.72 -3.52
C LYS A 403 -61.23 -42.46 -4.37
N LYS A 404 -61.13 -43.79 -4.42
CA LYS A 404 -62.13 -44.63 -5.06
C LYS A 404 -63.47 -44.47 -4.33
N SER A 405 -64.54 -44.23 -5.09
CA SER A 405 -65.89 -44.09 -4.54
C SER A 405 -66.42 -45.41 -4.00
N GLU A 406 -67.06 -45.37 -2.82
CA GLU A 406 -67.69 -46.54 -2.19
C GLU A 406 -69.20 -46.62 -2.50
N SER A 407 -69.83 -45.53 -2.96
CA SER A 407 -71.28 -45.44 -3.13
C SER A 407 -71.77 -45.03 -4.52
N LEU A 408 -70.91 -44.52 -5.41
CA LEU A 408 -71.35 -44.13 -6.76
C LEU A 408 -71.88 -45.30 -7.59
N GLY A 409 -71.28 -46.49 -7.49
CA GLY A 409 -71.82 -47.68 -8.17
C GLY A 409 -73.24 -48.07 -7.69
N ARG A 410 -73.59 -47.72 -6.44
CA ARG A 410 -74.98 -47.88 -5.95
C ARG A 410 -75.91 -46.82 -6.55
N ALA A 411 -75.40 -45.62 -6.83
CA ALA A 411 -76.16 -44.58 -7.53
C ALA A 411 -76.47 -44.97 -8.98
N ASP A 412 -75.51 -45.57 -9.69
CA ASP A 412 -75.73 -46.09 -11.04
C ASP A 412 -76.89 -47.09 -11.06
N GLY A 413 -76.87 -48.04 -10.12
CA GLY A 413 -77.94 -49.03 -9.96
C GLY A 413 -79.29 -48.43 -9.52
N ALA A 414 -79.29 -47.30 -8.82
CA ALA A 414 -80.50 -46.57 -8.48
C ALA A 414 -81.07 -45.83 -9.69
N ILE A 415 -80.23 -45.15 -10.49
CA ILE A 415 -80.62 -44.45 -11.71
C ILE A 415 -81.14 -45.44 -12.77
N ALA A 416 -80.51 -46.60 -12.92
CA ALA A 416 -80.92 -47.65 -13.86
C ALA A 416 -82.38 -48.11 -13.66
N LYS A 417 -82.91 -48.00 -12.44
CA LYS A 417 -84.28 -48.40 -12.08
C LYS A 417 -85.32 -47.30 -12.31
N THR A 418 -84.88 -46.10 -12.72
CA THR A 418 -85.79 -44.98 -12.92
C THR A 418 -86.43 -45.01 -14.32
N PRO A 419 -87.69 -44.55 -14.47
CA PRO A 419 -88.31 -44.46 -15.80
C PRO A 419 -87.63 -43.48 -16.76
N SER A 420 -86.75 -42.61 -16.27
CA SER A 420 -86.05 -41.58 -17.04
C SER A 420 -84.59 -41.95 -17.33
N PHE A 421 -84.23 -43.23 -17.15
CA PHE A 421 -82.92 -43.76 -17.51
C PHE A 421 -82.71 -43.74 -19.02
N ALA A 422 -81.61 -43.14 -19.49
CA ALA A 422 -81.29 -42.99 -20.90
C ALA A 422 -80.11 -43.88 -21.36
N GLY A 423 -79.80 -44.93 -20.63
CA GLY A 423 -78.67 -45.83 -20.90
C GLY A 423 -77.43 -45.48 -20.07
N GLU A 424 -76.28 -46.07 -20.42
CA GLU A 424 -75.02 -45.92 -19.66
C GLU A 424 -74.62 -44.46 -19.47
N VAL A 425 -74.95 -43.58 -20.43
CA VAL A 425 -74.74 -42.13 -20.33
C VAL A 425 -75.37 -41.48 -19.08
N SER A 426 -76.37 -42.11 -18.46
CA SER A 426 -76.99 -41.61 -17.24
C SER A 426 -76.25 -42.04 -15.96
N TYR A 427 -75.19 -42.88 -16.04
CA TYR A 427 -74.43 -43.30 -14.86
C TYR A 427 -73.47 -42.20 -14.38
N PRO A 428 -73.62 -41.72 -13.13
CA PRO A 428 -72.72 -40.73 -12.53
C PRO A 428 -71.26 -41.15 -12.55
N THR A 429 -70.96 -42.45 -12.45
CA THR A 429 -69.58 -42.96 -12.45
C THR A 429 -68.78 -42.56 -13.69
N HIS A 430 -69.42 -42.38 -14.84
CA HIS A 430 -68.73 -41.92 -16.05
C HIS A 430 -68.21 -40.48 -15.96
N TYR A 431 -68.80 -39.64 -15.11
CA TYR A 431 -68.47 -38.20 -14.99
C TYR A 431 -67.63 -37.88 -13.76
N PHE A 432 -67.34 -38.88 -12.93
CA PHE A 432 -66.42 -38.80 -11.79
C PHE A 432 -65.28 -39.82 -11.94
N ASP A 433 -64.80 -39.97 -13.17
CA ASP A 433 -63.65 -40.79 -13.52
C ASP A 433 -62.34 -39.97 -13.52
N ASP A 434 -61.24 -40.63 -13.86
CA ASP A 434 -59.91 -40.04 -13.92
C ASP A 434 -59.75 -38.93 -14.97
N LYS A 435 -60.51 -39.01 -16.08
CA LYS A 435 -60.45 -38.07 -17.19
C LYS A 435 -61.07 -36.74 -16.77
N HIS A 436 -62.25 -36.78 -16.16
CA HIS A 436 -62.97 -35.59 -15.71
C HIS A 436 -62.31 -34.97 -14.46
N ALA A 437 -61.77 -35.79 -13.56
CA ALA A 437 -61.05 -35.31 -12.38
C ALA A 437 -59.80 -34.47 -12.76
N LEU A 438 -59.07 -34.85 -13.80
CA LEU A 438 -57.83 -34.17 -14.19
C LEU A 438 -58.04 -32.67 -14.50
N GLY A 439 -59.10 -32.33 -15.24
CA GLY A 439 -59.40 -30.93 -15.56
C GLY A 439 -59.71 -30.09 -14.31
N ARG A 440 -60.47 -30.67 -13.37
CA ARG A 440 -60.85 -30.03 -12.11
C ARG A 440 -59.66 -29.85 -11.17
N GLU A 441 -58.78 -30.86 -11.09
CA GLU A 441 -57.51 -30.80 -10.35
C GLU A 441 -56.56 -29.74 -10.91
N GLN A 442 -56.42 -29.64 -12.23
CA GLN A 442 -55.60 -28.61 -12.87
C GLN A 442 -56.15 -27.21 -12.63
N ALA A 443 -57.47 -27.03 -12.72
CA ALA A 443 -58.11 -25.75 -12.45
C ALA A 443 -57.89 -25.32 -10.98
N LEU A 444 -58.13 -26.23 -10.03
CA LEU A 444 -57.90 -25.97 -8.62
C LEU A 444 -56.41 -25.74 -8.31
N GLY A 445 -55.51 -26.56 -8.86
CA GLY A 445 -54.06 -26.43 -8.69
C GLY A 445 -53.56 -25.05 -9.16
N LYS A 446 -53.98 -24.61 -10.35
CA LYS A 446 -53.68 -23.26 -10.86
C LYS A 446 -54.22 -22.16 -9.95
N ALA A 447 -55.46 -22.31 -9.47
CA ALA A 447 -56.06 -21.33 -8.56
C ALA A 447 -55.33 -21.24 -7.21
N LEU A 448 -54.86 -22.38 -6.68
CA LEU A 448 -54.06 -22.44 -5.46
C LEU A 448 -52.69 -21.79 -5.68
N THR A 449 -51.93 -22.21 -6.70
CA THR A 449 -50.62 -21.61 -7.04
C THR A 449 -50.74 -20.09 -7.16
N ALA A 450 -51.66 -19.59 -7.99
CA ALA A 450 -51.85 -18.16 -8.19
C ALA A 450 -52.19 -17.39 -6.89
N LYS A 451 -52.91 -18.02 -5.95
CA LYS A 451 -53.26 -17.41 -4.67
C LYS A 451 -52.12 -17.44 -3.67
N PHE A 452 -51.33 -18.51 -3.64
CA PHE A 452 -50.10 -18.57 -2.86
C PHE A 452 -49.07 -17.55 -3.38
N ASP A 453 -48.91 -17.43 -4.68
CA ASP A 453 -48.01 -16.45 -5.33
C ASP A 453 -48.45 -14.99 -5.09
N ALA A 454 -49.76 -14.75 -4.97
CA ALA A 454 -50.29 -13.42 -4.62
C ALA A 454 -50.26 -13.13 -3.11
N GLY A 455 -50.28 -14.17 -2.28
CA GLY A 455 -50.30 -14.07 -0.83
C GLY A 455 -48.91 -13.91 -0.22
N PHE A 456 -47.93 -14.59 -0.80
CA PHE A 456 -46.51 -14.54 -0.46
C PHE A 456 -45.71 -13.84 -1.55
N SER A 457 -44.47 -13.42 -1.25
CA SER A 457 -43.58 -12.91 -2.29
C SER A 457 -43.12 -14.07 -3.18
N ALA A 458 -43.29 -13.93 -4.50
CA ALA A 458 -42.86 -14.93 -5.49
C ALA A 458 -41.33 -15.19 -5.48
N GLU A 459 -40.55 -14.29 -4.87
CA GLU A 459 -39.12 -14.51 -4.65
C GLU A 459 -38.83 -15.56 -3.56
N LEU A 460 -39.74 -15.72 -2.59
CA LEU A 460 -39.54 -16.61 -1.43
C LEU A 460 -40.15 -18.00 -1.63
N PHE A 461 -41.20 -18.12 -2.45
CA PHE A 461 -41.92 -19.36 -2.65
C PHE A 461 -42.10 -19.66 -4.13
N ASP A 462 -41.74 -20.88 -4.52
CA ASP A 462 -41.96 -21.44 -5.85
C ASP A 462 -42.97 -22.58 -5.72
N VAL A 463 -44.25 -22.26 -5.91
CA VAL A 463 -45.36 -23.21 -5.73
C VAL A 463 -45.69 -23.88 -7.05
N THR A 464 -45.45 -25.19 -7.13
CA THR A 464 -45.63 -25.97 -8.36
C THR A 464 -46.59 -27.14 -8.18
N MET A 465 -47.20 -27.59 -9.28
CA MET A 465 -48.00 -28.80 -9.28
C MET A 465 -47.09 -30.03 -9.43
N GLY A 466 -47.15 -30.94 -8.46
CA GLY A 466 -46.45 -32.22 -8.49
C GLY A 466 -47.27 -33.33 -9.16
N ALA A 467 -46.68 -34.52 -9.25
CA ALA A 467 -47.37 -35.69 -9.81
C ALA A 467 -48.59 -36.11 -8.96
N VAL A 468 -49.65 -36.55 -9.64
CA VAL A 468 -50.85 -37.10 -8.99
C VAL A 468 -50.47 -38.39 -8.25
N VAL A 469 -50.94 -38.51 -7.01
CA VAL A 469 -50.73 -39.71 -6.18
C VAL A 469 -51.64 -40.83 -6.71
N PRO A 470 -51.11 -42.02 -7.01
CA PRO A 470 -51.92 -43.15 -7.48
C PRO A 470 -53.06 -43.48 -6.52
N VAL A 471 -54.23 -43.85 -7.07
CA VAL A 471 -55.44 -44.22 -6.31
C VAL A 471 -55.18 -45.39 -5.35
N ASP A 472 -54.34 -46.34 -5.77
CA ASP A 472 -54.06 -47.58 -5.02
C ASP A 472 -52.94 -47.42 -3.97
N ALA A 473 -52.35 -46.22 -3.85
CA ALA A 473 -51.34 -45.98 -2.83
C ALA A 473 -51.99 -46.04 -1.43
N GLU A 474 -51.55 -46.96 -0.57
CA GLU A 474 -52.07 -47.07 0.81
C GLU A 474 -51.68 -45.83 1.63
N ASN A 475 -50.44 -45.38 1.51
CA ASN A 475 -49.86 -44.24 2.24
C ASN A 475 -49.53 -43.07 1.32
N LEU A 476 -49.49 -41.85 1.88
CA LEU A 476 -48.94 -40.69 1.18
C LEU A 476 -47.45 -40.93 0.87
N PRO A 477 -46.94 -40.51 -0.30
CA PRO A 477 -45.54 -40.71 -0.66
C PRO A 477 -44.62 -39.91 0.25
N ASP A 478 -43.39 -40.41 0.44
CA ASP A 478 -42.35 -39.65 1.12
C ASP A 478 -42.03 -38.37 0.34
N ILE A 479 -41.88 -37.26 1.07
CA ILE A 479 -41.66 -35.94 0.49
C ILE A 479 -40.28 -35.39 0.85
N SER A 480 -39.63 -34.77 -0.15
CA SER A 480 -38.35 -34.06 0.02
C SER A 480 -38.53 -32.54 0.14
N VAL A 481 -39.69 -32.02 -0.26
CA VAL A 481 -40.10 -30.60 -0.21
C VAL A 481 -41.46 -30.46 0.46
N PRO A 482 -41.79 -29.30 1.08
CA PRO A 482 -43.12 -29.05 1.63
C PRO A 482 -44.20 -29.31 0.58
N THR A 483 -45.16 -30.17 0.93
CA THR A 483 -46.16 -30.65 -0.02
C THR A 483 -47.57 -30.55 0.56
N LEU A 484 -48.46 -29.89 -0.18
CA LEU A 484 -49.89 -29.86 0.07
C LEU A 484 -50.56 -31.01 -0.69
N PHE A 485 -50.95 -32.05 0.03
CA PHE A 485 -51.74 -33.15 -0.51
C PHE A 485 -53.23 -32.82 -0.42
N ILE A 486 -53.94 -32.90 -1.54
CA ILE A 486 -55.41 -32.75 -1.60
C ILE A 486 -55.99 -34.09 -2.00
N THR A 487 -56.62 -34.77 -1.04
CA THR A 487 -57.37 -35.99 -1.27
C THR A 487 -58.82 -35.64 -1.54
N HIS A 488 -59.39 -36.16 -2.63
CA HIS A 488 -60.79 -35.92 -2.98
C HIS A 488 -61.48 -37.18 -3.48
N GLY A 489 -62.81 -37.18 -3.45
CA GLY A 489 -63.64 -38.23 -4.06
C GLY A 489 -65.04 -37.72 -4.34
N ALA A 490 -65.89 -38.61 -4.82
CA ALA A 490 -67.31 -38.35 -5.05
C ALA A 490 -68.12 -39.53 -4.51
N GLU A 491 -69.11 -39.22 -3.68
CA GLU A 491 -70.00 -40.19 -3.04
C GLU A 491 -71.45 -39.82 -3.34
N TRP A 492 -72.32 -40.81 -3.44
CA TRP A 492 -73.74 -40.59 -3.59
C TRP A 492 -74.34 -40.04 -2.29
N SER A 493 -75.05 -38.91 -2.40
CA SER A 493 -75.74 -38.30 -1.27
C SER A 493 -76.96 -39.08 -0.76
N GLY A 494 -77.43 -40.09 -1.50
CA GLY A 494 -78.73 -40.73 -1.28
C GLY A 494 -79.91 -40.00 -1.93
N HIS A 495 -79.72 -38.77 -2.42
CA HIS A 495 -80.76 -38.03 -3.14
C HIS A 495 -80.73 -38.32 -4.64
N SER A 496 -81.92 -38.43 -5.23
CA SER A 496 -82.14 -38.55 -6.68
C SER A 496 -83.09 -37.46 -7.16
N TYR A 497 -82.91 -37.03 -8.40
CA TYR A 497 -83.61 -35.93 -9.03
C TYR A 497 -84.06 -36.36 -10.43
N GLN A 498 -85.20 -35.86 -10.89
CA GLN A 498 -85.70 -36.14 -12.23
C GLN A 498 -85.90 -34.83 -12.98
N ALA A 499 -85.42 -34.78 -14.21
CA ALA A 499 -85.72 -33.70 -15.15
C ALA A 499 -86.71 -34.20 -16.20
N THR A 500 -87.59 -33.31 -16.63
CA THR A 500 -88.57 -33.58 -17.69
C THR A 500 -88.15 -33.03 -19.05
N ARG A 501 -87.19 -32.08 -19.09
CA ARG A 501 -86.66 -31.45 -20.31
C ARG A 501 -85.16 -31.11 -20.15
N PRO A 502 -84.25 -31.82 -20.85
CA PRO A 502 -84.47 -33.15 -21.42
C PRO A 502 -84.86 -34.15 -20.31
N ARG A 503 -85.53 -35.25 -20.70
CA ARG A 503 -85.92 -36.29 -19.74
C ARG A 503 -84.67 -37.02 -19.24
N GLY A 504 -84.43 -37.02 -17.94
CA GLY A 504 -83.25 -37.65 -17.34
C GLY A 504 -83.40 -37.87 -15.83
N ALA A 505 -82.59 -38.77 -15.29
CA ALA A 505 -82.47 -39.01 -13.85
C ALA A 505 -81.05 -38.69 -13.38
N TYR A 506 -80.96 -37.92 -12.30
CA TYR A 506 -79.70 -37.40 -11.75
C TYR A 506 -79.62 -37.73 -10.26
N VAL A 507 -78.43 -37.61 -9.67
CA VAL A 507 -78.23 -37.79 -8.24
C VAL A 507 -77.44 -36.63 -7.66
N GLY A 508 -77.69 -36.33 -6.39
CA GLY A 508 -76.84 -35.42 -5.63
C GLY A 508 -75.57 -36.13 -5.21
N ILE A 509 -74.45 -35.41 -5.20
CA ILE A 509 -73.13 -35.93 -4.85
C ILE A 509 -72.62 -35.25 -3.58
N ILE A 510 -72.01 -36.02 -2.69
CA ILE A 510 -71.17 -35.53 -1.60
C ILE A 510 -69.72 -35.66 -2.07
N MET A 511 -68.99 -34.55 -2.05
CA MET A 511 -67.59 -34.50 -2.43
C MET A 511 -66.75 -34.31 -1.16
N PRO A 512 -66.19 -35.39 -0.58
CA PRO A 512 -65.26 -35.28 0.53
C PRO A 512 -63.91 -34.76 0.04
N PHE A 513 -63.39 -33.74 0.72
CA PHE A 513 -62.03 -33.24 0.51
C PHE A 513 -61.23 -33.24 1.81
N GLU A 514 -59.97 -33.66 1.72
CA GLU A 514 -59.01 -33.63 2.81
C GLU A 514 -57.67 -33.06 2.33
N ALA A 515 -57.27 -31.92 2.88
CA ALA A 515 -55.96 -31.32 2.68
C ALA A 515 -55.01 -31.67 3.82
N PHE A 516 -53.81 -32.13 3.47
CA PHE A 516 -52.69 -32.35 4.37
C PHE A 516 -51.47 -31.59 3.86
N PHE A 517 -51.10 -30.51 4.53
CA PHE A 517 -49.89 -29.76 4.22
C PHE A 517 -48.76 -30.22 5.15
N VAL A 518 -47.79 -30.92 4.57
CA VAL A 518 -46.70 -31.57 5.31
C VAL A 518 -45.38 -30.87 4.99
N ILE A 519 -44.59 -30.59 6.03
CA ILE A 519 -43.21 -30.12 5.90
C ILE A 519 -42.29 -31.32 6.17
N PRO A 520 -41.30 -31.63 5.32
CA PRO A 520 -40.42 -32.78 5.51
C PRO A 520 -39.74 -32.75 6.89
N GLY A 521 -39.92 -33.83 7.66
CA GLY A 521 -39.36 -33.97 9.01
C GLY A 521 -40.11 -33.23 10.12
N ASP A 522 -41.22 -32.55 9.82
CA ASP A 522 -42.09 -31.91 10.82
C ASP A 522 -43.28 -32.81 11.18
N PRO A 523 -43.47 -33.18 12.45
CA PRO A 523 -44.60 -34.01 12.86
C PRO A 523 -45.95 -33.27 12.83
N LYS A 524 -45.96 -31.94 12.71
CA LYS A 524 -47.16 -31.09 12.80
C LYS A 524 -47.61 -30.60 11.43
N ALA A 525 -48.22 -31.49 10.66
CA ALA A 525 -48.90 -31.16 9.40
C ALA A 525 -50.16 -30.30 9.64
N PHE A 526 -50.43 -29.36 8.72
CA PHE A 526 -51.72 -28.68 8.67
C PHE A 526 -52.76 -29.63 8.05
N LYS A 527 -53.94 -29.71 8.66
CA LYS A 527 -55.02 -30.61 8.24
C LYS A 527 -56.29 -29.80 8.05
N PHE A 528 -56.95 -29.98 6.91
CA PHE A 528 -58.23 -29.34 6.63
C PHE A 528 -59.15 -30.35 5.96
N LYS A 529 -60.36 -30.53 6.49
CA LYS A 529 -61.36 -31.42 5.93
C LYS A 529 -62.62 -30.63 5.62
N TYR A 530 -63.20 -30.87 4.45
CA TYR A 530 -64.43 -30.24 4.04
C TYR A 530 -65.22 -31.17 3.14
N ASP A 531 -66.39 -31.59 3.62
CA ASP A 531 -67.31 -32.42 2.87
C ASP A 531 -68.41 -31.53 2.29
N LEU A 532 -68.60 -31.60 0.98
CA LEU A 532 -69.47 -30.67 0.27
C LEU A 532 -70.59 -31.41 -0.44
N PHE A 533 -71.83 -31.06 -0.11
CA PHE A 533 -73.00 -31.58 -0.83
C PHE A 533 -73.31 -30.69 -2.03
N LYS A 534 -73.45 -31.31 -3.21
CA LYS A 534 -73.99 -30.71 -4.43
C LYS A 534 -75.29 -31.41 -4.83
N PRO A 535 -76.45 -30.72 -4.81
CA PRO A 535 -77.65 -31.22 -5.48
C PRO A 535 -77.47 -31.17 -7.00
N ALA A 536 -78.26 -31.94 -7.76
CA ALA A 536 -78.22 -31.85 -9.22
C ALA A 536 -78.80 -30.49 -9.69
N PRO A 537 -78.01 -29.63 -10.36
CA PRO A 537 -78.47 -28.31 -10.83
C PRO A 537 -79.38 -28.41 -12.06
N LEU A 538 -80.61 -28.90 -11.87
CA LEU A 538 -81.57 -29.12 -12.96
C LEU A 538 -82.01 -27.82 -13.68
N GLN A 539 -81.72 -26.65 -13.10
CA GLN A 539 -81.96 -25.36 -13.75
C GLN A 539 -81.13 -25.20 -15.02
N LEU A 540 -79.88 -25.71 -15.05
CA LEU A 540 -78.95 -25.61 -16.20
C LEU A 540 -79.46 -26.34 -17.45
N LEU A 541 -80.37 -27.27 -17.25
CA LEU A 541 -81.02 -28.05 -18.30
C LEU A 541 -82.18 -27.30 -18.95
N LYS A 542 -82.81 -26.36 -18.22
CA LYS A 542 -83.92 -25.53 -18.73
C LYS A 542 -83.44 -24.35 -19.56
N GLU A 543 -82.15 -23.99 -19.43
CA GLU A 543 -81.55 -22.86 -20.13
C GLU A 543 -81.11 -23.22 -21.56
N ASP A 544 -81.10 -24.51 -21.92
CA ASP A 544 -80.62 -25.01 -23.20
C ASP A 544 -81.49 -26.18 -23.69
N ASP A 545 -82.49 -25.84 -24.50
CA ASP A 545 -83.45 -26.79 -25.07
C ASP A 545 -82.83 -27.72 -26.14
N THR A 546 -81.55 -27.56 -26.48
CA THR A 546 -80.85 -28.39 -27.49
C THR A 546 -80.13 -29.60 -26.89
N LEU A 547 -80.07 -29.71 -25.56
CA LEU A 547 -79.37 -30.79 -24.87
C LEU A 547 -80.06 -32.15 -25.06
N THR A 548 -79.30 -33.13 -25.56
CA THR A 548 -79.71 -34.54 -25.61
C THR A 548 -79.16 -35.32 -24.40
N PRO A 549 -79.67 -36.55 -24.12
CA PRO A 549 -79.03 -37.45 -23.16
C PRO A 549 -77.55 -37.70 -23.50
N GLY A 550 -76.70 -37.75 -22.47
CA GLY A 550 -75.24 -37.69 -22.59
C GLY A 550 -74.72 -36.27 -22.29
N PRO A 551 -74.81 -35.32 -23.25
CA PRO A 551 -74.42 -33.93 -23.01
C PRO A 551 -75.14 -33.26 -21.82
N ALA A 552 -76.40 -33.61 -21.57
CA ALA A 552 -77.16 -33.12 -20.42
C ALA A 552 -76.56 -33.59 -19.08
N GLU A 553 -76.25 -34.88 -18.96
CA GLU A 553 -75.58 -35.46 -17.80
C GLU A 553 -74.17 -34.92 -17.61
N GLU A 554 -73.40 -34.80 -18.70
CA GLU A 554 -72.07 -34.19 -18.69
C GLU A 554 -72.14 -32.76 -18.13
N LYS A 555 -73.04 -31.92 -18.65
CA LYS A 555 -73.20 -30.53 -18.19
C LYS A 555 -73.54 -30.46 -16.69
N VAL A 556 -74.45 -31.30 -16.21
CA VAL A 556 -74.86 -31.33 -14.81
C VAL A 556 -73.72 -31.77 -13.90
N TYR A 557 -73.09 -32.91 -14.19
CA TYR A 557 -72.05 -33.47 -13.33
C TYR A 557 -70.71 -32.72 -13.42
N GLU A 558 -70.36 -32.17 -14.58
CA GLU A 558 -69.21 -31.26 -14.69
C GLU A 558 -69.42 -29.99 -13.87
N THR A 559 -70.61 -29.38 -13.95
CA THR A 559 -70.88 -28.17 -13.14
C THR A 559 -70.82 -28.48 -11.65
N MET A 560 -71.40 -29.60 -11.21
CA MET A 560 -71.30 -30.05 -9.81
C MET A 560 -69.85 -30.24 -9.37
N GLY A 561 -69.04 -30.91 -10.20
CA GLY A 561 -67.62 -31.15 -9.93
C GLY A 561 -66.81 -29.86 -9.89
N GLN A 562 -66.93 -29.01 -10.91
CA GLN A 562 -66.22 -27.74 -11.01
C GLN A 562 -66.55 -26.81 -9.84
N GLU A 563 -67.84 -26.55 -9.60
CA GLU A 563 -68.25 -25.69 -8.48
C GLU A 563 -67.82 -26.27 -7.13
N GLY A 564 -67.80 -27.60 -6.99
CA GLY A 564 -67.38 -28.24 -5.75
C GLY A 564 -65.88 -28.05 -5.48
N PHE A 565 -65.03 -28.22 -6.51
CA PHE A 565 -63.60 -27.93 -6.43
C PHE A 565 -63.33 -26.44 -6.17
N GLU A 566 -64.06 -25.54 -6.85
CA GLU A 566 -63.95 -24.10 -6.64
C GLU A 566 -64.34 -23.69 -5.22
N GLN A 567 -65.46 -24.20 -4.71
CA GLN A 567 -65.93 -23.90 -3.36
C GLN A 567 -64.98 -24.47 -2.31
N TYR A 568 -64.45 -25.68 -2.51
CA TYR A 568 -63.40 -26.24 -1.67
C TYR A 568 -62.15 -25.36 -1.68
N GLY A 569 -61.65 -24.99 -2.86
CA GLY A 569 -60.46 -24.14 -3.01
C GLY A 569 -60.60 -22.80 -2.31
N LYS A 570 -61.74 -22.12 -2.47
CA LYS A 570 -62.06 -20.87 -1.76
C LYS A 570 -62.04 -21.07 -0.24
N ARG A 571 -62.62 -22.16 0.26
CA ARG A 571 -62.64 -22.48 1.70
C ARG A 571 -61.25 -22.78 2.24
N LEU A 572 -60.46 -23.60 1.57
CA LEU A 572 -59.08 -23.93 1.96
C LEU A 572 -58.22 -22.66 2.00
N LEU A 573 -58.27 -21.84 0.96
CA LEU A 573 -57.48 -20.60 0.89
C LEU A 573 -57.88 -19.57 1.95
N ALA A 574 -59.14 -19.53 2.37
CA ALA A 574 -59.61 -18.65 3.44
C ALA A 574 -58.97 -18.95 4.81
N HIS A 575 -58.34 -20.12 5.00
CA HIS A 575 -57.52 -20.39 6.17
C HIS A 575 -56.16 -19.68 6.12
N PHE A 576 -55.58 -19.52 4.92
CA PHE A 576 -54.24 -18.93 4.72
C PHE A 576 -54.28 -17.43 4.41
N PHE A 577 -55.29 -16.97 3.68
CA PHE A 577 -55.35 -15.59 3.18
C PHE A 577 -56.72 -14.98 3.48
N ALA A 578 -56.72 -13.73 3.97
CA ALA A 578 -57.96 -12.98 4.17
C ALA A 578 -58.51 -12.52 2.82
N ASP A 579 -59.82 -12.66 2.60
CA ASP A 579 -60.47 -12.09 1.42
C ASP A 579 -60.46 -10.57 1.51
N LYS A 580 -60.06 -9.89 0.41
CA LYS A 580 -60.01 -8.42 0.35
C LYS A 580 -61.37 -7.75 0.67
N ASN A 581 -62.49 -8.47 0.49
CA ASN A 581 -63.83 -7.97 0.77
C ASN A 581 -64.19 -7.93 2.27
N ASP A 582 -63.56 -8.75 3.12
CA ASP A 582 -63.85 -8.80 4.57
C ASP A 582 -63.35 -7.52 5.31
N LYS A 583 -62.43 -6.76 4.71
CA LYS A 583 -61.98 -5.45 5.23
C LYS A 583 -62.88 -4.29 4.81
N ALA A 584 -63.59 -4.40 3.68
CA ALA A 584 -64.48 -3.34 3.22
C ALA A 584 -65.77 -3.27 4.06
N GLU A 585 -66.36 -4.40 4.45
CA GLU A 585 -67.55 -4.42 5.31
C GLU A 585 -67.26 -3.91 6.74
N LYS A 586 -66.11 -4.27 7.32
CA LYS A 586 -65.72 -3.75 8.66
C LYS A 586 -65.32 -2.28 8.69
N SER A 587 -65.06 -1.67 7.53
CA SER A 587 -64.80 -0.24 7.41
C SER A 587 -66.07 0.58 7.14
N ALA A 588 -67.18 -0.08 6.78
CA ALA A 588 -68.47 0.54 6.55
C ALA A 588 -69.43 0.42 7.76
N GLU A 589 -69.11 -0.45 8.73
CA GLU A 589 -69.82 -0.58 10.03
C GLU A 589 -69.14 0.17 11.20
N LYS A 590 -68.11 0.97 10.92
CA LYS A 590 -67.58 1.99 11.84
C LYS A 590 -67.78 3.38 11.24
#